data_AF-A0A7W6CNY7-F1
#
_entry.id   AF-A0A7W6CNY7-F1
#
_cell.length_a   1.000
_cell.length_b   1.000
_cell.length_c   1.000
_cell.angle_alpha   90.00
_cell.angle_beta   90.00
_cell.angle_gamma   90.00
#
_symmetry.space_group_name_H-M   'P 1'
#
loop_
_entity.id
_entity.type
_entity.pdbx_description
1 polymer ?
#
loop_
_entity_poly.entity_id
_entity_poly.type
_entity_poly.pdbx_seq_one_letter_code
_entity_poly.pdbx_strand_id
1 'polypeptide(L)'
;MKTTDNAGATPFPWARVLHVGLCLLRLPPQSFWAMTPVEFHAAAGGLSPPRAPVSRADLDGLMARFPDSRATSEARNDHDR
;
A
#
# COMPACT_ATOMS: atom_id res chain seq x y z
N MET A 1 5.20 -26.75 -31.74
CA MET A 1 6.48 -26.22 -31.22
C MET A 1 6.45 -26.38 -29.71
N LYS A 2 7.25 -27.30 -29.14
CA LYS A 2 7.29 -27.56 -27.69
C LYS A 2 8.07 -26.42 -27.02
N THR A 3 7.50 -25.76 -26.02
CA THR A 3 8.30 -25.08 -24.98
C THR A 3 8.15 -25.90 -23.71
N THR A 4 9.19 -26.68 -23.46
CA THR A 4 9.47 -27.40 -22.22
C THR A 4 9.24 -26.52 -21.00
N ASP A 5 8.35 -26.95 -20.11
CA ASP A 5 8.31 -26.53 -18.72
C ASP A 5 9.62 -26.98 -18.06
N ASN A 6 10.64 -26.14 -18.13
CA ASN A 6 11.81 -26.27 -17.31
C ASN A 6 11.39 -25.68 -15.96
N ALA A 7 10.84 -26.52 -15.08
CA ALA A 7 10.46 -26.18 -13.72
C ALA A 7 11.72 -25.91 -12.87
N GLY A 8 12.51 -24.90 -13.28
CA GLY A 8 13.63 -24.36 -12.54
C GLY A 8 13.11 -23.56 -11.36
N ALA A 9 13.80 -23.66 -10.23
CA ALA A 9 13.47 -22.90 -9.02
C ALA A 9 13.33 -21.41 -9.36
N THR A 10 12.24 -20.79 -8.91
CA THR A 10 12.04 -19.35 -9.06
C THR A 10 13.12 -18.63 -8.24
N PRO A 11 13.81 -17.63 -8.81
CA PRO A 11 14.81 -16.89 -8.07
C PRO A 11 14.15 -16.11 -6.92
N PHE A 12 14.86 -16.00 -5.81
CA PHE A 12 14.38 -15.26 -4.64
C PHE A 12 14.07 -13.79 -5.03
N PRO A 13 12.90 -13.24 -4.64
CA PRO A 13 12.41 -11.95 -5.12
C PRO A 13 13.04 -10.75 -4.40
N TRP A 14 14.36 -10.57 -4.53
CA TRP A 14 15.14 -9.51 -3.86
C TRP A 14 14.55 -8.11 -4.01
N ALA A 15 14.12 -7.73 -5.22
CA ALA A 15 13.55 -6.40 -5.47
C ALA A 15 12.32 -6.11 -4.60
N ARG A 16 11.42 -7.09 -4.43
CA ARG A 16 10.22 -6.95 -3.59
C ARG A 16 10.60 -6.82 -2.12
N VAL A 17 11.53 -7.64 -1.65
CA VAL A 17 11.97 -7.65 -0.25
C VAL A 17 12.63 -6.31 0.11
N LEU A 18 13.53 -5.79 -0.74
CA LEU A 18 14.18 -4.50 -0.54
C LEU A 18 13.19 -3.34 -0.56
N HIS A 19 12.22 -3.36 -1.48
CA HIS A 19 11.18 -2.33 -1.55
C HIS A 19 10.28 -2.32 -0.30
N VAL A 20 9.84 -3.50 0.17
CA VAL A 20 9.04 -3.59 1.39
C VAL A 20 9.85 -3.13 2.61
N GLY A 21 11.07 -3.64 2.78
CA GLY A 21 11.90 -3.34 3.95
C GLY A 21 12.36 -1.88 4.03
N LEU A 22 12.99 -1.39 2.96
CA LEU A 22 13.67 -0.09 2.97
C LEU A 22 12.76 1.07 2.54
N CYS A 23 11.73 0.83 1.72
CA CYS A 23 10.84 1.88 1.23
C CYS A 23 9.49 1.93 1.96
N LEU A 24 8.77 0.81 2.04
CA LEU A 24 7.41 0.79 2.63
C LEU A 24 7.46 0.84 4.16
N LEU A 25 8.23 -0.06 4.78
CA LEU A 25 8.41 -0.11 6.23
C LEU A 25 9.42 0.93 6.74
N ARG A 26 10.25 1.49 5.84
CA ARG A 26 11.28 2.49 6.13
C ARG A 26 12.23 2.05 7.26
N LEU A 27 12.57 0.76 7.29
CA LEU A 27 13.49 0.23 8.28
C LEU A 27 14.88 0.82 8.05
N PRO A 28 15.61 1.18 9.12
CA PRO A 28 17.04 1.45 9.02
C PRO A 28 17.74 0.23 8.39
N PRO A 29 18.68 0.42 7.44
CA PRO A 29 19.34 -0.69 6.76
C PRO A 29 19.95 -1.71 7.72
N GLN A 30 20.52 -1.24 8.83
CA GLN A 30 21.13 -2.07 9.87
C GLN A 30 20.10 -2.99 10.53
N SER A 31 18.92 -2.47 10.88
CA SER A 31 17.84 -3.26 11.45
C SER A 31 17.28 -4.28 10.45
N PHE A 32 17.13 -3.88 9.18
CA PHE A 32 16.67 -4.78 8.13
C PHE A 32 17.62 -5.97 7.90
N TRP A 33 18.95 -5.75 7.92
CA TRP A 33 19.92 -6.82 7.74
C TRP A 33 20.13 -7.67 9.01
N ALA A 34 19.89 -7.11 10.20
CA ALA A 34 19.98 -7.84 11.46
C ALA A 34 18.74 -8.69 11.77
N MET A 35 17.59 -8.39 11.16
CA MET A 35 16.35 -9.09 11.45
C MET A 35 16.30 -10.48 10.81
N THR A 36 15.57 -11.38 11.45
CA THR A 36 15.28 -12.71 10.91
C THR A 36 14.16 -12.65 9.85
N PRO A 37 14.09 -13.61 8.91
CA PRO A 37 13.00 -13.67 7.93
C PRO A 37 11.60 -13.76 8.56
N VAL A 38 11.47 -14.40 9.73
CA VAL A 38 10.20 -14.51 10.47
C VAL A 38 9.78 -13.14 11.01
N GLU A 39 10.72 -12.38 11.57
CA GLU A 39 10.47 -11.01 12.01
C GLU A 39 10.12 -10.11 10.83
N PHE A 40 10.79 -10.29 9.68
CA PHE A 40 10.47 -9.54 8.47
C PHE A 40 9.05 -9.85 7.97
N HIS A 41 8.66 -11.13 7.97
CA HIS A 41 7.31 -11.55 7.60
C HIS A 41 6.25 -10.94 8.53
N ALA A 42 6.53 -10.90 9.83
CA ALA A 42 5.66 -10.24 10.80
C ALA A 42 5.55 -8.73 10.55
N ALA A 43 6.68 -8.04 10.36
CA ALA A 43 6.72 -6.61 10.09
C ALA A 43 6.03 -6.23 8.77
N ALA A 44 6.10 -7.10 7.75
CA ALA A 44 5.41 -6.94 6.48
C ALA A 44 3.89 -7.18 6.56
N GLY A 45 3.34 -7.49 7.74
CA GLY A 45 1.92 -7.75 7.94
C GLY A 45 1.49 -9.17 7.60
N GLY A 46 2.43 -10.10 7.43
CA GLY A 46 2.15 -11.51 7.09
C GLY A 46 1.41 -12.28 8.20
N LEU A 47 1.46 -11.78 9.44
CA LEU A 47 0.68 -12.34 10.56
C LEU A 47 -0.76 -11.81 10.63
N SER A 48 -1.08 -10.74 9.88
CA SER A 48 -2.44 -10.22 9.83
C SER A 48 -3.27 -11.03 8.83
N PRO A 49 -4.54 -11.35 9.13
CA PRO A 49 -5.44 -11.90 8.13
C PRO A 49 -5.49 -10.96 6.91
N PRO A 50 -5.66 -11.52 5.68
CA PRO A 50 -5.77 -10.71 4.48
C PRO A 50 -6.89 -9.68 4.66
N ARG A 51 -6.54 -8.39 4.59
CA ARG A 51 -7.56 -7.34 4.62
C ARG A 51 -8.31 -7.41 3.30
N ALA A 52 -9.64 -7.54 3.38
CA ALA A 52 -10.48 -7.50 2.19
C ALA A 52 -10.24 -6.19 1.44
N PRO A 53 -10.11 -6.22 0.10
CA PRO A 53 -10.03 -5.01 -0.69
C PRO A 53 -11.29 -4.17 -0.47
N VAL A 54 -11.12 -2.85 -0.37
CA VAL A 54 -12.24 -1.90 -0.27
C VAL A 54 -13.11 -2.06 -1.52
N SER A 55 -14.39 -2.39 -1.33
CA SER A 55 -15.31 -2.50 -2.44
C SER A 55 -15.70 -1.12 -2.97
N ARG A 56 -16.30 -1.06 -4.16
CA ARG A 56 -16.84 0.19 -4.68
C ARG A 56 -17.93 0.76 -3.79
N ALA A 57 -18.77 -0.10 -3.21
CA ALA A 57 -19.80 0.31 -2.25
C ALA A 57 -19.20 0.91 -0.97
N ASP A 58 -18.09 0.36 -0.48
CA ASP A 58 -17.38 0.91 0.69
C ASP A 58 -16.80 2.29 0.38
N LEU A 59 -16.26 2.49 -0.82
CA LEU A 59 -15.76 3.79 -1.28
C LEU A 59 -16.90 4.80 -1.42
N ASP A 60 -18.02 4.41 -2.04
CA ASP A 60 -19.20 5.28 -2.20
C ASP A 60 -19.74 5.71 -0.82
N GLY A 61 -19.75 4.80 0.15
CA GLY A 61 -20.11 5.10 1.53
C GLY A 61 -19.16 6.10 2.20
N LEU A 62 -17.84 6.02 1.93
CA LEU A 62 -16.86 6.98 2.42
C LEU A 62 -17.07 8.37 1.79
N MET A 63 -17.32 8.44 0.48
CA MET A 63 -17.57 9.70 -0.22
C MET A 63 -18.84 10.40 0.29
N ALA A 64 -19.91 9.65 0.56
CA ALA A 64 -21.13 10.20 1.14
C ALA A 64 -20.91 10.73 2.58
N ARG A 65 -20.06 10.05 3.35
CA ARG A 65 -19.78 10.38 4.75
C ARG A 65 -18.79 11.53 4.93
N PHE A 66 -17.87 11.71 3.98
CA PHE A 66 -16.89 12.78 3.96
C PHE A 66 -16.96 13.55 2.63
N PRO A 67 -18.02 14.35 2.42
CA PRO A 67 -18.15 15.12 1.19
C PRO A 67 -17.08 16.22 1.16
N ASP A 68 -16.27 16.26 0.10
CA ASP A 68 -15.24 17.28 -0.13
C ASP A 68 -15.86 18.63 -0.54
N SER A 69 -16.70 19.19 0.32
CA SER A 69 -17.21 20.56 0.17
C SER A 69 -16.20 21.52 0.76
N ARG A 70 -15.28 22.01 -0.07
CA ARG A 70 -14.67 23.32 0.20
C ARG A 70 -15.81 24.31 0.15
N ALA A 71 -16.06 25.00 1.27
CA ALA A 71 -16.92 26.15 1.32
C ALA A 71 -16.74 26.95 0.02
N THR A 72 -17.83 27.08 -0.73
CA THR A 72 -18.01 28.08 -1.77
C THR A 72 -17.71 29.42 -1.11
N SER A 73 -16.44 29.82 -1.10
CA SER A 73 -16.00 31.13 -0.63
C SER A 73 -16.29 32.20 -1.69
N GLU A 74 -17.36 32.00 -2.46
CA GLU A 74 -18.00 32.97 -3.35
C GLU A 74 -19.13 33.72 -2.62
N ALA A 75 -19.07 33.79 -1.29
CA ALA A 75 -19.86 34.74 -0.50
C ALA A 75 -19.13 36.09 -0.30
N ARG A 76 -18.01 36.34 -0.99
CA ARG A 76 -17.22 37.57 -0.83
C ARG A 76 -16.57 37.98 -2.15
N ASN A 77 -17.37 38.49 -3.09
CA ASN A 77 -16.98 39.51 -4.06
C ASN A 77 -18.21 39.84 -4.92
N ASP A 78 -19.18 40.54 -4.34
CA ASP A 78 -20.01 41.47 -5.11
C ASP A 78 -20.14 42.74 -4.27
N HIS A 79 -19.05 43.51 -4.29
CA HIS A 79 -18.96 44.88 -3.79
C HIS A 79 -19.25 45.81 -4.98
N ASP A 80 -20.44 45.68 -5.57
CA ASP A 80 -20.94 46.61 -6.58
C ASP A 80 -22.45 46.88 -6.34
N ARG A 81 -22.71 47.78 -5.37
CA ARG A 81 -23.94 48.58 -5.29
C ARG A 81 -23.68 49.87 -4.53
#